data_AF-A0A6L5FBJ0-F1
#
_entry.id   AF-A0A6L5FBJ0-F1
#
_cell.length_a   1.000
_cell.length_b   1.000
_cell.length_c   1.000
_cell.angle_alpha   90.00
_cell.angle_beta   90.00
_cell.angle_gamma   90.00
#
_symmetry.space_group_name_H-M   'P 1'
#
loop_
_entity.id
_entity.type
_entity.pdbx_description
1 polymer ?
#
loop_
_entity_poly.entity_id
_entity_poly.type
_entity_poly.pdbx_seq_one_letter_code
_entity_poly.pdbx_strand_id
1 'polypeptide(L)'
;MSDLFEYVHTEGNDPAFNMPYTPGITVTGGQIMYLAGVTAAPVYHSHPHVASEFDDIPLDPEEQTEMCLNNLRDVLEAAGGDLGSIVEVTRYMVDQAKNQDGVNRAMGRAFGDHRPASTSVEVVRLATDPRLILELKAVAVVPVDESGA
;
A
#
# COMPACT_ATOMS: atom_id res chain seq x y z
N MET A 1 -11.61 0.25 14.43
CA MET A 1 -11.69 0.79 13.07
C MET A 1 -12.54 -0.08 12.12
N SER A 2 -13.20 -1.14 12.63
CA SER A 2 -13.96 -2.13 11.85
C SER A 2 -15.26 -1.61 11.21
N ASP A 3 -15.66 -0.37 11.49
CA ASP A 3 -17.02 0.10 11.16
C ASP A 3 -17.03 1.06 9.96
N LEU A 4 -15.88 1.31 9.33
CA LEU A 4 -15.74 2.27 8.22
C LEU A 4 -15.91 1.65 6.83
N PHE A 5 -15.76 0.32 6.72
CA PHE A 5 -15.96 -0.40 5.47
C PHE A 5 -16.27 -1.88 5.72
N GLU A 6 -16.82 -2.54 4.71
CA GLU A 6 -17.17 -3.96 4.74
C GLU A 6 -16.63 -4.69 3.50
N TYR A 7 -16.19 -5.93 3.67
CA TYR A 7 -15.78 -6.79 2.55
C TYR A 7 -16.99 -7.35 1.81
N VAL A 8 -16.95 -7.26 0.48
CA VAL A 8 -18.00 -7.77 -0.40
C VAL A 8 -17.49 -9.02 -1.11
N HIS A 9 -18.22 -10.11 -0.92
CA HIS A 9 -17.96 -11.41 -1.54
C HIS A 9 -19.16 -11.86 -2.37
N THR A 10 -18.91 -12.72 -3.36
CA THR A 10 -19.97 -13.38 -4.15
C THR A 10 -20.37 -14.70 -3.51
N GLU A 11 -21.45 -15.33 -4.00
CA GLU A 11 -21.91 -16.65 -3.53
C GLU A 11 -20.84 -17.76 -3.61
N GLY A 12 -19.82 -17.60 -4.44
CA GLY A 12 -18.72 -18.56 -4.61
C GLY A 12 -17.57 -18.45 -3.60
N ASN A 13 -17.72 -17.65 -2.55
CA ASN A 13 -16.68 -17.47 -1.55
C ASN A 13 -16.46 -18.72 -0.70
N ASP A 14 -15.25 -19.28 -0.75
CA ASP A 14 -14.81 -20.39 0.10
C ASP A 14 -13.68 -19.90 1.03
N PRO A 15 -13.88 -19.90 2.37
CA PRO A 15 -12.86 -19.54 3.34
C PRO A 15 -11.57 -20.37 3.27
N ALA A 16 -11.58 -21.53 2.60
CA ALA A 16 -10.38 -22.33 2.36
C ALA A 16 -9.43 -21.69 1.32
N PHE A 17 -9.90 -20.73 0.52
CA PHE A 17 -9.04 -20.01 -0.42
C PHE A 17 -8.17 -19.00 0.31
N ASN A 18 -6.86 -19.14 0.18
CA ASN A 18 -5.90 -18.16 0.66
C ASN A 18 -5.80 -16.99 -0.33
N MET A 19 -6.72 -16.02 -0.23
CA MET A 19 -6.69 -14.79 -1.02
C MET A 19 -6.02 -13.67 -0.23
N PRO A 20 -4.96 -13.02 -0.74
CA PRO A 20 -4.31 -11.88 -0.10
C PRO A 20 -5.04 -10.55 -0.36
N TYR A 21 -6.24 -10.60 -0.94
CA TYR A 21 -7.09 -9.45 -1.26
C TYR A 21 -8.57 -9.83 -1.12
N THR A 22 -9.44 -8.83 -1.13
CA THR A 22 -10.90 -9.03 -1.20
C THR A 22 -11.44 -8.68 -2.60
N PRO A 23 -12.49 -9.35 -3.11
CA PRO A 23 -13.08 -9.03 -4.41
C PRO A 23 -13.72 -7.64 -4.48
N GLY A 24 -14.22 -7.12 -3.35
CA GLY A 24 -14.81 -5.78 -3.28
C GLY A 24 -14.85 -5.25 -1.86
N ILE A 25 -14.91 -3.93 -1.73
CA ILE A 25 -15.10 -3.22 -0.47
C ILE A 25 -16.19 -2.17 -0.64
N THR A 26 -17.11 -2.10 0.31
CA THR A 26 -18.07 -0.99 0.44
C THR A 26 -17.61 -0.11 1.58
N VAL A 27 -17.41 1.19 1.33
CA VAL A 27 -17.14 2.18 2.38
C VAL A 27 -18.47 2.60 3.01
N THR A 28 -18.58 2.46 4.32
CA THR A 28 -19.82 2.69 5.10
C THR A 28 -19.76 3.97 5.94
N GLY A 29 -18.57 4.54 6.15
CA GLY A 29 -18.36 5.79 6.89
C GLY A 29 -16.94 6.34 6.74
N GLY A 30 -16.63 7.43 7.44
CA GLY A 30 -15.29 8.04 7.43
C GLY A 30 -15.04 9.00 6.26
N GLN A 31 -13.77 9.40 6.08
CA GLN A 31 -13.30 10.21 4.97
C GLN A 31 -12.40 9.38 4.06
N ILE A 32 -12.59 9.52 2.75
CA ILE A 32 -11.71 8.90 1.76
C ILE A 32 -10.44 9.73 1.65
N MET A 33 -9.31 9.07 1.87
CA MET A 33 -7.97 9.63 1.71
C MET A 33 -7.30 9.01 0.48
N TYR A 34 -6.85 9.86 -0.44
CA TYR A 34 -6.04 9.45 -1.58
C TYR A 34 -4.56 9.65 -1.27
N LEU A 35 -3.80 8.56 -1.21
CA LEU A 35 -2.36 8.62 -1.00
C LEU A 35 -1.62 8.78 -2.34
N ALA A 36 -0.50 9.47 -2.37
CA ALA A 36 0.36 9.45 -3.55
C ALA A 36 0.88 8.02 -3.82
N GLY A 37 1.48 7.79 -5.00
CA GLY A 37 2.29 6.60 -5.20
C GLY A 37 3.52 6.66 -4.30
N VAL A 38 3.71 5.64 -3.46
CA VAL A 38 4.79 5.58 -2.48
C VAL A 38 5.74 4.46 -2.84
N THR A 39 7.04 4.76 -2.77
CA THR A 39 8.13 3.81 -3.03
C THR A 39 9.00 3.67 -1.78
N ALA A 40 10.15 3.00 -1.89
CA ALA A 40 11.16 2.97 -0.82
C ALA A 40 11.94 4.30 -0.70
N ALA A 41 11.70 5.29 -1.57
CA ALA A 41 12.25 6.63 -1.40
C ALA A 41 11.62 7.35 -0.19
N PRO A 42 12.32 8.31 0.45
CA PRO A 42 11.73 9.12 1.51
C PRO A 42 10.43 9.82 1.06
N VAL A 43 9.42 9.91 1.93
CA VAL A 43 8.15 10.60 1.63
C VAL A 43 8.39 12.04 1.17
N TYR A 44 9.32 12.73 1.82
CA TYR A 44 9.74 14.09 1.48
C TYR A 44 11.15 14.06 0.90
N HIS A 45 11.28 14.44 -0.37
CA HIS A 45 12.54 14.54 -1.11
C HIS A 45 12.47 15.68 -2.14
N SER A 46 13.61 16.03 -2.73
CA SER A 46 13.74 17.20 -3.60
C SER A 46 13.23 16.94 -5.01
N HIS A 47 12.62 17.96 -5.62
CA HIS A 47 12.38 18.03 -7.06
C HIS A 47 13.03 19.31 -7.63
N PRO A 48 13.93 19.21 -8.65
CA PRO A 48 14.39 17.99 -9.29
C PRO A 48 15.13 17.06 -8.31
N HIS A 49 15.08 15.74 -8.58
CA HIS A 49 15.66 14.71 -7.73
C HIS A 49 17.14 14.95 -7.44
N VAL A 50 17.53 14.86 -6.17
CA VAL A 50 18.93 14.84 -5.74
C VAL A 50 19.32 13.40 -5.50
N ALA A 51 20.21 12.84 -6.34
CA ALA A 51 20.52 11.41 -6.34
C ALA A 51 20.90 10.84 -4.96
N SER A 52 21.67 11.61 -4.16
CA SER A 52 22.11 11.18 -2.83
C SER A 52 20.99 11.03 -1.80
N GLU A 53 19.79 11.59 -2.03
CA GLU A 53 18.63 11.38 -1.16
C GLU A 53 18.09 9.95 -1.25
N PHE A 54 18.55 9.18 -2.24
CA PHE A 54 18.07 7.85 -2.51
C PHE A 54 19.12 6.79 -2.24
N ASP A 55 20.40 7.10 -2.00
CA ASP A 55 21.52 6.13 -1.99
C ASP A 55 21.28 4.92 -1.07
N ASP A 56 20.47 5.08 -0.02
CA ASP A 56 20.14 4.02 0.94
C ASP A 56 18.99 3.09 0.53
N ILE A 57 18.33 3.31 -0.61
CA ILE A 57 17.29 2.40 -1.12
C ILE A 57 17.92 1.01 -1.39
N PRO A 58 17.46 -0.04 -0.71
CA PRO A 58 17.99 -1.39 -0.84
C PRO A 58 17.56 -2.03 -2.17
N LEU A 59 18.19 -3.13 -2.57
CA LEU A 59 17.76 -3.91 -3.75
C LEU A 59 16.84 -5.09 -3.39
N ASP A 60 16.73 -5.40 -2.11
CA ASP A 60 15.91 -6.52 -1.63
C ASP A 60 14.41 -6.16 -1.71
N PRO A 61 13.56 -7.05 -2.28
CA PRO A 61 12.14 -6.79 -2.40
C PRO A 61 11.39 -6.71 -1.08
N GLU A 62 11.78 -7.48 -0.07
CA GLU A 62 11.14 -7.41 1.24
C GLU A 62 11.46 -6.07 1.92
N GLU A 63 12.73 -5.67 1.93
CA GLU A 63 13.17 -4.41 2.54
C GLU A 63 12.53 -3.19 1.85
N GLN A 64 12.52 -3.14 0.51
CA GLN A 64 11.82 -2.05 -0.20
C GLN A 64 10.32 -2.02 0.11
N THR A 65 9.68 -3.19 0.23
CA THR A 65 8.25 -3.27 0.55
C THR A 65 7.97 -2.76 1.96
N GLU A 66 8.81 -3.13 2.93
CA GLU A 66 8.71 -2.63 4.31
C GLU A 66 8.88 -1.11 4.37
N MET A 67 9.83 -0.55 3.61
CA MET A 67 9.97 0.91 3.49
C MET A 67 8.74 1.58 2.87
N CYS A 68 8.18 1.01 1.79
CA CYS A 68 6.95 1.54 1.18
C CYS A 68 5.79 1.54 2.19
N LEU A 69 5.64 0.45 2.97
CA LEU A 69 4.57 0.30 3.95
C LEU A 69 4.77 1.23 5.16
N ASN A 70 6.00 1.46 5.60
CA ASN A 70 6.30 2.44 6.64
C ASN A 70 5.97 3.87 6.17
N ASN A 71 6.36 4.23 4.95
CA ASN A 71 6.00 5.51 4.36
C ASN A 71 4.47 5.72 4.25
N LEU A 72 3.72 4.67 3.87
CA LEU A 72 2.25 4.72 3.90
C LEU A 72 1.71 4.88 5.33
N ARG A 73 2.27 4.14 6.29
CA ARG A 73 1.88 4.20 7.71
C ARG A 73 2.05 5.61 8.26
N ASP A 74 3.21 6.24 8.05
CA ASP A 74 3.50 7.58 8.56
C ASP A 74 2.46 8.61 8.08
N VAL A 75 2.06 8.52 6.80
CA VAL A 75 1.06 9.41 6.20
C VAL A 75 -0.36 9.11 6.71
N LEU A 76 -0.69 7.83 6.92
CA LEU A 76 -1.99 7.41 7.47
C LEU A 76 -2.15 7.82 8.94
N GLU A 77 -1.11 7.62 9.76
CA GLU A 77 -1.10 8.00 11.17
C GLU A 77 -1.28 9.52 11.34
N ALA A 78 -0.69 10.33 10.46
CA ALA A 78 -0.91 11.77 10.43
C ALA A 78 -2.38 12.17 10.15
N ALA A 79 -3.17 11.28 9.56
CA ALA A 79 -4.60 11.44 9.30
C ALA A 79 -5.49 10.63 10.29
N GLY A 80 -4.91 10.08 11.37
CA GLY A 80 -5.64 9.29 12.37
C GLY A 80 -6.03 7.88 11.91
N GLY A 81 -5.43 7.39 10.83
CA GLY A 81 -5.59 6.02 10.33
C GLY A 81 -4.37 5.13 10.60
N ASP A 82 -4.43 3.90 10.09
CA ASP A 82 -3.32 2.95 10.07
C ASP A 82 -3.35 2.13 8.76
N LEU A 83 -2.47 1.13 8.59
CA LEU A 83 -2.48 0.30 7.37
C LEU A 83 -3.80 -0.46 7.15
N GLY A 84 -4.55 -0.75 8.21
CA GLY A 84 -5.90 -1.30 8.16
C GLY A 84 -6.96 -0.32 7.62
N SER A 85 -6.64 0.97 7.52
CA SER A 85 -7.48 1.97 6.83
C SER A 85 -7.46 1.82 5.31
N ILE A 86 -6.46 1.15 4.73
CA ILE A 86 -6.31 1.03 3.28
C ILE A 86 -7.43 0.14 2.73
N VAL A 87 -8.28 0.67 1.86
CA VAL A 87 -9.36 -0.09 1.22
C VAL A 87 -8.99 -0.56 -0.19
N GLU A 88 -8.01 0.10 -0.83
CA GLU A 88 -7.52 -0.28 -2.14
C GLU A 88 -6.01 -0.08 -2.22
N VAL A 89 -5.31 -1.05 -2.83
CA VAL A 89 -3.89 -0.94 -3.17
C VAL A 89 -3.61 -1.40 -4.60
N THR A 90 -2.98 -0.53 -5.38
CA THR A 90 -2.38 -0.89 -6.67
C THR A 90 -0.87 -1.01 -6.50
N ARG A 91 -0.32 -2.15 -6.93
CA ARG A 91 1.10 -2.50 -6.85
C ARG A 91 1.70 -2.43 -8.25
N TYR A 92 2.59 -1.48 -8.48
CA TYR A 92 3.41 -1.42 -9.69
C TYR A 92 4.77 -2.03 -9.38
N MET A 93 5.14 -3.07 -10.12
CA MET A 93 6.33 -3.86 -9.80
C MET A 93 7.20 -4.06 -11.03
N VAL A 94 8.51 -3.86 -10.89
CA VAL A 94 9.50 -4.23 -11.91
C VAL A 94 9.85 -5.71 -11.72
N ASP A 95 9.89 -6.49 -12.79
CA ASP A 95 10.26 -7.93 -12.78
C ASP A 95 9.48 -8.72 -11.71
N GLN A 96 8.18 -8.91 -11.94
CA GLN A 96 7.28 -9.59 -11.00
C GLN A 96 7.73 -11.02 -10.74
N ALA A 97 8.19 -11.73 -11.77
CA ALA A 97 8.66 -13.11 -11.66
C ALA A 97 9.79 -13.26 -10.63
N LYS A 98 10.67 -12.25 -10.50
CA LYS A 98 11.75 -12.23 -9.51
C LYS A 98 11.31 -11.72 -8.14
N ASN A 99 10.49 -10.66 -8.12
CA ASN A 99 10.32 -9.85 -6.91
C ASN A 99 9.04 -10.15 -6.12
N GLN A 100 8.03 -10.76 -6.75
CA GLN A 100 6.69 -10.88 -6.18
C GLN A 100 6.64 -11.67 -4.85
N ASP A 101 7.45 -12.71 -4.70
CA ASP A 101 7.45 -13.52 -3.48
C ASP A 101 7.92 -12.74 -2.25
N GLY A 102 8.94 -11.89 -2.40
CA GLY A 102 9.40 -10.99 -1.33
C GLY A 102 8.33 -9.95 -0.99
N VAL A 103 7.79 -9.29 -2.01
CA VAL A 103 6.71 -8.31 -1.83
C VAL A 103 5.50 -8.92 -1.10
N ASN A 104 5.06 -10.11 -1.51
CA ASN A 104 3.93 -10.79 -0.88
C ASN A 104 4.20 -11.17 0.58
N ARG A 105 5.41 -11.61 0.93
CA ARG A 105 5.77 -11.92 2.33
C ARG A 105 5.70 -10.68 3.21
N ALA A 106 6.31 -9.57 2.77
CA ALA A 106 6.32 -8.33 3.53
C ALA A 106 4.90 -7.72 3.66
N MET A 107 4.13 -7.66 2.57
CA MET A 107 2.74 -7.20 2.62
C MET A 107 1.87 -8.11 3.50
N GLY A 108 2.04 -9.42 3.43
CA GLY A 108 1.30 -10.37 4.27
C GLY A 108 1.57 -10.17 5.76
N ARG A 109 2.83 -9.93 6.15
CA ARG A 109 3.19 -9.58 7.53
C ARG A 109 2.54 -8.26 7.98
N ALA A 110 2.56 -7.25 7.12
CA ALA A 110 2.08 -5.91 7.48
C ALA A 110 0.55 -5.80 7.54
N PHE A 111 -0.17 -6.47 6.64
CA PHE A 111 -1.63 -6.44 6.62
C PHE A 111 -2.27 -7.47 7.55
N GLY A 112 -1.57 -8.55 7.92
CA GLY A 112 -2.12 -9.57 8.81
C GLY A 112 -3.39 -10.20 8.23
N ASP A 113 -4.53 -9.98 8.87
CA ASP A 113 -5.86 -10.44 8.41
C ASP A 113 -6.59 -9.41 7.54
N HIS A 114 -6.08 -8.18 7.43
CA HIS A 114 -6.67 -7.14 6.59
C HIS A 114 -6.51 -7.45 5.10
N ARG A 115 -7.54 -7.20 4.30
CA ARG A 115 -7.60 -7.57 2.87
C ARG A 115 -8.14 -6.40 2.05
N PRO A 116 -7.28 -5.43 1.66
CA PRO A 116 -7.70 -4.39 0.72
C PRO A 116 -8.09 -5.00 -0.63
N ALA A 117 -8.92 -4.29 -1.40
CA ALA A 117 -9.01 -4.57 -2.83
C ALA A 117 -7.61 -4.35 -3.45
N SER A 118 -7.16 -5.23 -4.34
CA SER A 118 -5.78 -5.19 -4.83
C SER A 118 -5.65 -5.40 -6.32
N THR A 119 -4.79 -4.60 -6.94
CA THR A 119 -4.34 -4.75 -8.33
C THR A 119 -2.82 -4.89 -8.37
N SER A 120 -2.30 -5.73 -9.27
CA SER A 120 -0.85 -5.88 -9.50
C SER A 120 -0.53 -5.72 -10.96
N VAL A 121 0.43 -4.86 -11.27
CA VAL A 121 0.84 -4.52 -12.62
C VAL A 121 2.35 -4.63 -12.72
N GLU A 122 2.83 -5.43 -13.67
CA GLU A 122 4.26 -5.39 -14.04
C GLU A 122 4.53 -4.13 -14.86
N VAL A 123 5.57 -3.38 -14.48
CA VAL A 123 6.00 -2.15 -15.16
C VAL A 123 7.48 -2.24 -15.54
N VAL A 124 7.85 -1.50 -16.58
CA VAL A 124 9.24 -1.51 -17.08
C VAL A 124 10.22 -0.76 -16.17
N ARG A 125 9.75 0.27 -15.46
CA ARG A 125 10.53 1.08 -14.51
C ARG A 125 9.64 1.98 -13.66
N LEU A 126 10.18 2.48 -12.55
CA LEU A 126 9.56 3.49 -11.68
C LEU A 126 10.23 4.86 -11.86
N ALA A 127 9.60 5.92 -11.34
CA ALA A 127 9.94 7.30 -11.70
C ALA A 127 11.16 7.87 -10.96
N THR A 128 11.37 7.50 -9.70
CA THR A 128 12.29 8.22 -8.79
C THR A 128 13.74 7.81 -8.96
N ASP A 129 14.04 6.51 -8.93
CA ASP A 129 15.40 5.97 -8.97
C ASP A 129 15.41 4.57 -9.63
N PRO A 130 16.45 4.21 -10.41
CA PRO A 130 16.53 2.90 -11.08
C PRO A 130 16.59 1.68 -10.15
N ARG A 131 16.90 1.85 -8.87
CA ARG A 131 16.91 0.75 -7.89
C ARG A 131 15.52 0.37 -7.42
N LEU A 132 14.53 1.24 -7.61
CA LEU A 132 13.17 0.98 -7.17
C LEU A 132 12.54 -0.17 -7.96
N ILE A 133 11.98 -1.12 -7.22
CA ILE A 133 11.29 -2.27 -7.79
C ILE A 133 9.78 -2.27 -7.51
N LEU A 134 9.31 -1.46 -6.56
CA LEU A 134 7.92 -1.42 -6.11
C LEU A 134 7.44 0.03 -5.90
N GLU A 135 6.25 0.31 -6.39
CA GLU A 135 5.45 1.47 -6.03
C GLU A 135 4.06 1.03 -5.60
N LEU A 136 3.60 1.55 -4.46
CA LEU A 136 2.27 1.30 -3.90
C LEU A 136 1.44 2.57 -4.02
N LYS A 137 0.35 2.49 -4.77
CA LYS A 137 -0.71 3.50 -4.78
C LYS A 137 -1.86 3.01 -3.92
N ALA A 138 -2.22 3.77 -2.90
CA ALA A 138 -3.28 3.40 -1.97
C ALA A 138 -4.44 4.39 -1.96
N VAL A 139 -5.62 3.88 -1.58
CA VAL A 139 -6.78 4.64 -1.13
C VAL A 139 -7.15 4.10 0.24
N ALA A 140 -7.39 5.00 1.18
CA ALA A 140 -7.74 4.66 2.56
C ALA A 140 -9.02 5.34 3.00
N VAL A 141 -9.61 4.81 4.06
CA VAL A 141 -10.73 5.41 4.77
C VAL A 141 -10.30 5.65 6.22
N VAL A 142 -10.31 6.91 6.61
CA VAL A 142 -9.91 7.36 7.96
C VAL A 142 -11.11 7.92 8.72
N PRO A 143 -11.08 7.97 10.06
CA PRO A 143 -12.14 8.60 10.85
C PRO A 143 -12.38 10.06 10.43
N VAL A 144 -13.62 10.55 10.54
CA VAL A 144 -13.89 11.99 10.42
C VAL A 144 -13.38 12.64 11.71
N ASP A 145 -12.50 13.64 11.59
CA ASP A 145 -12.17 14.47 12.74
C ASP A 145 -13.34 15.41 13.07
N GLU A 146 -14.13 15.06 14.09
CA GLU A 146 -15.25 15.88 14.57
C GLU A 146 -14.78 17.14 15.32
N SER A 147 -13.49 17.32 15.57
CA SER A 147 -12.95 18.47 16.30
C SER A 147 -12.65 19.71 15.44
N GLY A 148 -12.88 19.62 14.13
CA GLY A 148 -12.52 20.66 13.15
C GLY A 148 -13.67 21.42 12.48
N ALA A 149 -14.89 21.38 13.01
CA ALA A 149 -16.04 22.17 12.51
C ALA A 149 -16.31 23.44 13.34
#